data_AF-A0A957IKU9-F1
#
_entry.id   AF-A0A957IKU9-F1
#
_cell.length_a   1.000
_cell.length_b   1.000
_cell.length_c   1.000
_cell.angle_alpha   90.00
_cell.angle_beta   90.00
_cell.angle_gamma   90.00
#
_symmetry.space_group_name_H-M   'P 1'
#
loop_
_entity.id
_entity.type
_entity.pdbx_description
1 polymer ?
#
loop_
_entity_poly.entity_id
_entity_poly.type
_entity_poly.pdbx_seq_one_letter_code
_entity_poly.pdbx_strand_id
1 'polypeptide(L)'
;PLADYAVIGVALGQVFGRWGNFFNQELYGRPTDVPWAITIDPLYRLPAYSEFSRFHPAFLYESLWSLLTFVILITILRRFSNKLLSGDLMALYLIFYAIGRTLLEMVRLDSRTMNLAGVELNMAVATFVSLILAFLMAVWIAVRHLRLRNGERD
;
A
#
# COMPACT_ATOMS: atom_id res chain seq x y z
N PRO A 1 -15.01 -10.97 -11.28
CA PRO A 1 -14.86 -10.08 -12.45
C PRO A 1 -14.95 -8.57 -12.14
N LEU A 2 -16.06 -8.02 -11.59
CA LEU A 2 -16.18 -6.56 -11.39
C LEU A 2 -15.10 -5.98 -10.48
N ALA A 3 -14.85 -6.64 -9.35
CA ALA A 3 -13.83 -6.27 -8.37
C ALA A 3 -12.42 -6.21 -8.98
N ASP A 4 -12.09 -7.10 -9.92
CA ASP A 4 -10.78 -7.19 -10.57
C ASP A 4 -10.50 -6.00 -11.49
N TYR A 5 -11.53 -5.47 -12.16
CA TYR A 5 -11.40 -4.26 -12.96
C TYR A 5 -11.41 -3.01 -12.07
N ALA A 6 -12.24 -3.01 -11.01
CA ALA A 6 -12.32 -1.91 -10.07
C ALA A 6 -10.97 -1.61 -9.40
N VAL A 7 -10.21 -2.63 -8.99
CA VAL A 7 -8.90 -2.41 -8.32
C VAL A 7 -7.86 -1.74 -9.21
N ILE A 8 -7.94 -1.91 -10.52
CA ILE A 8 -7.07 -1.20 -11.47
C ILE A 8 -7.39 0.31 -11.41
N GLY A 9 -8.67 0.65 -11.47
CA GLY A 9 -9.13 2.03 -11.31
C GLY A 9 -8.78 2.62 -9.95
N VAL A 10 -8.92 1.84 -8.87
CA VAL A 10 -8.54 2.25 -7.51
C VAL A 10 -7.04 2.54 -7.44
N ALA A 11 -6.18 1.66 -7.95
CA ALA A 11 -4.74 1.85 -7.95
C ALA A 11 -4.35 3.14 -8.69
N LEU A 12 -4.96 3.40 -9.86
CA LEU A 12 -4.72 4.63 -10.62
C LEU A 12 -5.24 5.88 -9.90
N GLY A 13 -6.44 5.82 -9.31
CA GLY A 13 -7.00 6.92 -8.53
C GLY A 13 -6.13 7.29 -7.33
N GLN A 14 -5.52 6.29 -6.67
CA GLN A 14 -4.57 6.52 -5.57
C GLN A 14 -3.32 7.28 -6.03
N VAL A 15 -2.83 7.08 -7.27
CA VAL A 15 -1.68 7.85 -7.80
C VAL A 15 -1.91 9.34 -7.66
N PHE A 16 -3.08 9.81 -8.11
CA PHE A 16 -3.42 11.23 -8.12
C PHE A 16 -3.98 11.72 -6.79
N GLY A 17 -4.78 10.91 -6.10
CA GLY A 17 -5.40 11.29 -4.84
C GLY A 17 -4.39 11.69 -3.76
N ARG A 18 -3.18 11.12 -3.79
CA ARG A 18 -2.12 11.45 -2.82
C ARG A 18 -1.54 12.85 -3.00
N TRP A 19 -1.65 13.44 -4.18
CA TRP A 19 -1.17 14.80 -4.42
C TRP A 19 -1.99 15.84 -3.66
N GLY A 20 -3.26 15.55 -3.33
CA GLY A 20 -4.05 16.41 -2.43
C GLY A 20 -3.33 16.63 -1.10
N ASN A 21 -2.72 15.59 -0.54
CA ASN A 21 -1.97 15.67 0.72
C ASN A 21 -0.77 16.62 0.62
N PHE A 22 -0.10 16.65 -0.54
CA PHE A 22 1.02 17.57 -0.77
C PHE A 22 0.56 19.02 -0.77
N PHE A 23 -0.50 19.34 -1.52
CA PHE A 23 -1.04 20.69 -1.57
C PHE A 23 -1.62 21.15 -0.23
N ASN A 24 -2.26 20.24 0.52
CA ASN A 24 -2.79 20.49 1.85
C ASN A 24 -1.73 20.50 2.96
N GLN A 25 -0.47 20.14 2.63
CA GLN A 25 0.63 19.96 3.59
C GLN A 25 0.29 19.02 4.75
N GLU A 26 -0.43 17.95 4.46
CA GLU A 26 -0.85 16.95 5.45
C GLU A 26 -0.21 15.58 5.18
N LEU A 27 -0.27 14.69 6.18
CA LEU A 27 0.12 13.28 6.04
C LEU A 27 1.56 13.06 5.52
N TYR A 28 2.48 13.98 5.81
CA TYR A 28 3.91 13.87 5.50
C TYR A 28 4.63 12.85 6.39
N GLY A 29 5.83 12.45 5.95
CA GLY A 29 6.65 11.45 6.65
C GLY A 29 7.53 12.07 7.74
N ARG A 30 8.47 11.27 8.27
CA ARG A 30 9.38 11.71 9.34
C ARG A 30 10.34 12.84 8.91
N PRO A 31 10.84 13.64 9.87
CA PRO A 31 11.93 14.57 9.61
C PRO A 31 13.10 13.88 8.92
N THR A 32 13.69 14.54 7.93
CA THR A 32 14.74 13.93 7.11
C THR A 32 15.55 14.99 6.38
N ASP A 33 16.78 14.63 6.03
CA ASP A 33 17.70 15.51 5.31
C ASP A 33 17.95 15.09 3.86
N VAL A 34 17.27 14.04 3.37
CA VAL A 34 17.43 13.55 1.99
C VAL A 34 17.21 14.67 0.97
N PRO A 35 17.89 14.64 -0.19
CA PRO A 35 17.86 15.77 -1.14
C PRO A 35 16.48 16.03 -1.75
N TRP A 36 15.58 15.05 -1.74
CA TRP A 36 14.18 15.18 -2.20
C TRP A 36 13.17 15.42 -1.06
N ALA A 37 13.64 15.80 0.13
CA ALA A 37 12.76 16.17 1.23
C ALA A 37 11.89 17.37 0.87
N ILE A 38 10.66 17.40 1.36
CA ILE A 38 9.74 18.54 1.20
C ILE A 38 9.74 19.40 2.45
N THR A 39 9.48 20.69 2.27
CA THR A 39 9.31 21.63 3.38
C THR A 39 7.85 21.77 3.75
N ILE A 40 7.55 21.72 5.05
CA ILE A 40 6.21 21.96 5.59
C ILE A 40 6.22 23.31 6.31
N ASP A 41 5.22 24.14 6.04
CA ASP A 41 5.03 25.43 6.70
C ASP A 41 4.73 25.23 8.20
N PRO A 42 5.32 26.06 9.10
CA PRO A 42 5.11 25.95 10.54
C PRO A 42 3.66 25.75 10.99
N LEU A 43 2.67 26.35 10.30
CA LEU A 43 1.26 26.23 10.65
C LEU A 43 0.70 24.81 10.51
N TYR A 44 1.28 24.00 9.62
CA TYR A 44 0.82 22.63 9.31
C TYR A 44 1.70 21.56 9.98
N ARG A 45 2.70 21.97 10.76
CA ARG A 45 3.58 21.04 11.47
C ARG A 45 2.89 20.42 12.68
N LEU A 46 3.06 19.12 12.85
CA LEU A 46 2.65 18.45 14.08
C LEU A 46 3.43 19.04 15.27
N PRO A 47 2.78 19.27 16.44
CA PRO A 47 3.43 19.92 17.58
C PRO A 47 4.75 19.26 18.00
N ALA A 48 4.82 17.93 17.93
CA ALA A 48 6.01 17.14 18.26
C ALA A 48 7.20 17.35 17.31
N TYR A 49 6.99 17.97 16.15
CA TYR A 49 7.99 18.16 15.10
C TYR A 49 8.06 19.61 14.61
N SER A 50 7.62 20.56 15.42
CA SER A 50 7.56 21.99 15.07
C SER A 50 8.93 22.59 14.72
N GLU A 51 9.99 22.08 15.34
CA GLU A 51 11.39 22.49 15.14
C GLU A 51 11.98 22.04 13.80
N PHE A 52 11.39 21.03 13.15
CA PHE A 52 11.86 20.52 11.86
C PHE A 52 11.16 21.23 10.71
N SER A 53 11.92 21.52 9.65
CA SER A 53 11.36 22.12 8.43
C SER A 53 11.26 21.15 7.27
N ARG A 54 12.03 20.06 7.27
CA ARG A 54 12.18 19.11 6.14
C ARG A 54 11.67 17.72 6.52
N PHE A 55 10.84 17.14 5.65
CA PHE A 55 10.16 15.88 5.91
C PHE A 55 10.18 14.96 4.67
N HIS A 56 10.09 13.65 4.89
CA HIS A 56 9.95 12.70 3.79
C HIS A 56 8.64 12.98 3.03
N PRO A 57 8.65 13.06 1.69
CA PRO A 57 7.45 13.22 0.88
C PRO A 57 6.66 11.91 0.83
N ALA A 58 5.93 11.60 1.91
CA ALA A 58 5.15 10.37 2.00
C ALA A 58 4.17 10.26 0.83
N PHE A 59 3.51 11.36 0.45
CA PHE A 59 2.61 11.41 -0.70
C PHE A 59 3.25 10.89 -1.99
N LEU A 60 4.53 11.21 -2.23
CA LEU A 60 5.25 10.82 -3.42
C LEU A 60 5.55 9.33 -3.39
N TYR A 61 5.97 8.81 -2.23
CA TYR A 61 6.19 7.37 -2.07
C TYR A 61 4.88 6.58 -2.24
N GLU A 62 3.78 7.07 -1.67
CA GLU A 62 2.44 6.48 -1.86
C GLU A 62 2.02 6.51 -3.34
N SER A 63 2.23 7.64 -4.01
CA SER A 63 1.88 7.84 -5.43
C SER A 63 2.69 6.93 -6.35
N LEU A 64 4.02 6.84 -6.14
CA LEU A 64 4.90 5.96 -6.90
C LEU A 64 4.58 4.49 -6.67
N TRP A 65 4.30 4.09 -5.42
CA TRP A 65 3.90 2.72 -5.12
C TRP A 65 2.55 2.36 -5.76
N SER A 66 1.59 3.29 -5.74
CA SER A 66 0.29 3.11 -6.39
C SER A 66 0.44 3.00 -7.91
N LEU A 67 1.35 3.78 -8.51
CA LEU A 67 1.64 3.73 -9.93
C LEU A 67 2.29 2.41 -10.31
N LEU A 68 3.28 1.96 -9.53
CA LEU A 68 3.90 0.64 -9.71
C LEU A 68 2.85 -0.47 -9.63
N THR A 69 1.98 -0.43 -8.61
CA THR A 69 0.89 -1.40 -8.44
C THR A 69 -0.05 -1.40 -9.65
N PHE A 70 -0.46 -0.22 -10.12
CA PHE A 70 -1.28 -0.07 -11.32
C PHE A 70 -0.60 -0.68 -12.56
N VAL A 71 0.67 -0.36 -12.80
CA VAL A 71 1.45 -0.87 -13.94
C VAL A 71 1.57 -2.39 -13.88
N ILE A 72 1.80 -2.96 -12.70
CA ILE A 72 1.86 -4.41 -12.51
C ILE A 72 0.51 -5.05 -12.81
N LEU A 73 -0.58 -4.54 -12.23
CA LEU A 73 -1.92 -5.11 -12.42
C LEU A 73 -2.37 -5.05 -13.89
N ILE A 74 -2.16 -3.92 -14.58
CA ILE A 74 -2.53 -3.82 -16.00
C ILE A 74 -1.65 -4.71 -16.89
N THR A 75 -0.38 -4.87 -16.54
CA THR A 75 0.54 -5.77 -17.27
C THR A 75 0.13 -7.22 -17.09
N ILE A 76 -0.23 -7.63 -15.86
CA ILE A 76 -0.71 -8.98 -15.57
C ILE A 76 -2.03 -9.25 -16.32
N LEU A 77 -2.98 -8.31 -16.25
CA LEU A 77 -4.24 -8.42 -16.98
C LEU A 77 -4.01 -8.60 -18.49
N ARG A 78 -3.13 -7.79 -19.09
CA ARG A 78 -2.86 -7.85 -20.54
C ARG A 78 -2.08 -9.10 -20.97
N ARG A 79 -1.12 -9.56 -20.17
CA ARG A 79 -0.23 -10.66 -20.54
C ARG A 79 -0.79 -12.03 -20.19
N PHE A 80 -1.58 -12.12 -19.12
CA PHE A 80 -2.07 -13.39 -18.57
C PHE A 80 -3.59 -13.48 -18.50
N SER A 81 -4.32 -12.67 -19.29
CA SER A 81 -5.80 -12.67 -19.34
C SER A 81 -6.41 -14.06 -19.39
N ASN A 82 -5.80 -14.97 -20.15
CA ASN A 82 -6.31 -16.33 -20.39
C ASN A 82 -6.11 -17.28 -19.20
N LYS A 83 -5.27 -16.91 -18.23
CA LYS A 83 -4.96 -17.70 -17.03
C LYS A 83 -5.53 -17.10 -15.75
N LEU A 84 -6.06 -15.87 -15.82
CA LEU A 84 -6.58 -15.19 -14.65
C LEU A 84 -7.97 -15.70 -14.28
N LEU A 85 -8.13 -16.04 -13.00
CA LEU A 85 -9.42 -16.36 -12.43
C LEU A 85 -10.07 -15.09 -11.87
N SER A 86 -11.40 -15.11 -11.80
CA SER A 86 -12.12 -14.06 -11.08
C SER A 86 -11.64 -13.97 -9.63
N GLY A 87 -11.23 -12.78 -9.21
CA GLY A 87 -10.69 -12.44 -7.90
C GLY A 87 -9.16 -12.34 -7.84
N ASP A 88 -8.42 -12.81 -8.84
CA ASP A 88 -6.94 -12.85 -8.79
C ASP A 88 -6.33 -11.44 -8.78
N LEU A 89 -6.88 -10.50 -9.57
CA LEU A 89 -6.36 -9.13 -9.59
C LEU A 89 -6.69 -8.37 -8.30
N MET A 90 -7.89 -8.57 -7.75
CA MET A 90 -8.23 -8.03 -6.43
C MET A 90 -7.30 -8.58 -5.34
N ALA A 91 -7.05 -9.89 -5.36
CA ALA A 91 -6.14 -10.54 -4.43
C ALA A 91 -4.71 -10.00 -4.54
N LEU A 92 -4.19 -9.86 -5.75
CA LEU A 92 -2.89 -9.24 -6.01
C LEU A 92 -2.85 -7.78 -5.51
N TYR A 93 -3.89 -6.99 -5.79
CA TYR A 93 -3.98 -5.61 -5.30
C TYR A 93 -3.88 -5.55 -3.77
N LEU A 94 -4.57 -6.41 -3.03
CA LEU A 94 -4.52 -6.46 -1.58
C LEU A 94 -3.13 -6.84 -1.04
N ILE A 95 -2.43 -7.76 -1.73
CA ILE A 95 -1.05 -8.11 -1.40
C ILE A 95 -0.12 -6.91 -1.61
N PHE A 96 -0.19 -6.24 -2.76
CA PHE A 96 0.60 -5.04 -3.04
C PHE A 96 0.27 -3.89 -2.10
N TYR A 97 -0.99 -3.75 -1.70
CA TYR A 97 -1.41 -2.76 -0.70
C TYR A 97 -0.75 -3.03 0.66
N ALA A 98 -0.72 -4.28 1.12
CA ALA A 98 -0.08 -4.64 2.39
C ALA A 98 1.43 -4.37 2.39
N ILE A 99 2.11 -4.67 1.28
CA ILE A 99 3.54 -4.36 1.13
C ILE A 99 3.76 -2.85 1.17
N GLY A 100 3.00 -2.09 0.36
CA GLY A 100 3.10 -0.64 0.34
C GLY A 100 2.82 -0.01 1.69
N ARG A 101 1.79 -0.51 2.39
CA ARG A 101 1.45 -0.08 3.76
C ARG A 101 2.62 -0.30 4.71
N THR A 102 3.27 -1.45 4.64
CA THR A 102 4.42 -1.79 5.49
C THR A 102 5.61 -0.86 5.21
N LEU A 103 5.92 -0.59 3.94
CA LEU A 103 7.00 0.32 3.56
C LEU A 103 6.72 1.76 4.00
N LEU A 104 5.48 2.23 3.88
CA LEU A 104 5.09 3.57 4.29
C LEU A 104 5.09 3.75 5.80
N GLU A 105 4.75 2.70 6.54
CA GLU A 105 4.82 2.71 8.00
C GLU A 105 6.23 3.02 8.49
N MET A 106 7.26 2.53 7.80
CA MET A 106 8.67 2.85 8.12
C MET A 106 9.01 4.34 7.92
N VAL A 107 8.27 5.03 7.04
CA VAL A 107 8.48 6.44 6.72
C VAL A 107 7.62 7.36 7.57
N ARG A 108 6.47 6.89 8.09
CA ARG A 108 5.48 7.74 8.77
C ARG A 108 5.81 8.05 10.22
N LEU A 109 5.33 9.21 10.65
CA LEU A 109 5.56 9.81 11.96
C LEU A 109 4.89 9.06 13.11
N ASP A 110 3.72 8.46 12.86
CA ASP A 110 2.92 7.76 13.87
C ASP A 110 2.89 6.26 13.60
N SER A 111 3.94 5.54 14.00
CA SER A 111 3.76 4.12 14.30
C SER A 111 2.98 4.03 15.60
N ARG A 112 1.64 4.07 15.53
CA ARG A 112 0.78 3.76 16.67
C ARG A 112 1.12 2.34 17.10
N THR A 113 1.94 2.21 18.14
CA THR A 113 2.36 0.95 18.74
C THR A 113 1.10 0.17 19.09
N MET A 114 0.94 -1.01 18.51
CA MET A 114 -0.17 -1.88 18.83
C MET A 114 0.15 -2.57 20.14
N ASN A 115 -0.63 -2.30 21.18
CA ASN A 115 -0.58 -3.06 22.42
C ASN A 115 -1.54 -4.25 22.33
N LEU A 116 -1.00 -5.46 22.18
CA LEU A 116 -1.80 -6.69 22.17
C LEU A 116 -1.49 -7.50 23.43
N ALA A 117 -2.47 -7.61 24.33
CA ALA A 117 -2.38 -8.42 25.56
C ALA A 117 -1.13 -8.13 26.43
N GLY A 118 -0.70 -6.86 26.51
CA GLY A 118 0.46 -6.44 27.30
C GLY A 118 1.80 -6.48 26.57
N VAL A 119 1.82 -6.86 25.29
CA VAL A 119 3.01 -6.79 24.42
C VAL A 119 2.90 -5.57 23.52
N GLU A 120 3.84 -4.63 23.65
CA GLU A 120 4.01 -3.49 22.75
C GLU A 120 4.62 -3.98 21.44
N LEU A 121 3.79 -4.08 20.40
CA LEU A 121 4.24 -4.38 19.06
C LEU A 121 4.54 -3.05 18.35
N ASN A 122 5.79 -2.88 17.92
CA ASN A 122 6.26 -1.75 17.12
C ASN A 122 5.73 -1.76 15.67
N MET A 123 4.44 -2.08 15.48
CA MET A 123 3.76 -2.12 14.20
C MET A 123 2.33 -1.57 14.34
N ALA A 124 1.90 -0.73 13.41
CA ALA A 124 0.52 -0.28 13.39
C ALA A 124 -0.46 -1.43 13.13
N VAL A 125 -1.61 -1.38 13.81
CA VAL A 125 -2.74 -2.32 13.61
C VAL A 125 -3.10 -2.45 12.13
N ALA A 126 -3.12 -1.34 11.39
CA ALA A 126 -3.43 -1.33 9.97
C ALA A 126 -2.43 -2.15 9.14
N THR A 127 -1.15 -2.10 9.47
CA THR A 127 -0.10 -2.89 8.82
C THR A 127 -0.29 -4.38 9.15
N PHE A 128 -0.51 -4.71 10.42
CA PHE A 128 -0.75 -6.09 10.84
C PHE A 128 -1.96 -6.73 10.14
N VAL A 129 -3.11 -6.03 10.13
CA VAL A 129 -4.31 -6.48 9.43
C VAL A 129 -4.05 -6.65 7.93
N SER A 130 -3.33 -5.70 7.31
CA SER A 130 -3.02 -5.81 5.88
C SER A 130 -2.15 -7.02 5.54
N LEU A 131 -1.18 -7.38 6.40
CA LEU A 131 -0.33 -8.55 6.21
C LEU A 131 -1.10 -9.87 6.34
N ILE A 132 -2.02 -9.97 7.30
CA ILE A 132 -2.90 -11.14 7.43
C ILE A 132 -3.75 -11.29 6.18
N LEU A 133 -4.39 -10.21 5.72
CA LEU A 133 -5.22 -10.25 4.51
C LEU A 133 -4.39 -10.65 3.29
N ALA A 134 -3.19 -10.10 3.12
CA ALA A 134 -2.29 -10.48 2.03
C ALA A 134 -1.93 -11.98 2.08
N PHE A 135 -1.62 -12.52 3.25
CA PHE A 135 -1.33 -13.94 3.41
C PHE A 135 -2.53 -14.81 3.04
N LEU A 136 -3.73 -14.49 3.54
CA LEU A 136 -4.96 -15.22 3.22
C LEU A 136 -5.27 -15.18 1.73
N MET A 137 -5.11 -14.03 1.07
CA MET A 137 -5.34 -13.90 -0.37
C MET A 137 -4.30 -14.67 -1.18
N ALA A 138 -3.03 -14.67 -0.78
CA ALA A 138 -1.97 -15.44 -1.45
C ALA A 138 -2.24 -16.95 -1.36
N VAL A 139 -2.60 -17.45 -0.18
CA VAL A 139 -3.00 -18.85 0.02
C VAL A 139 -4.23 -19.18 -0.83
N TRP A 140 -5.22 -18.29 -0.86
CA TRP A 140 -6.44 -18.49 -1.64
C TRP A 140 -6.17 -18.61 -3.15
N ILE A 141 -5.35 -17.72 -3.73
CA ILE A 141 -4.93 -17.83 -5.14
C ILE A 141 -4.21 -19.16 -5.35
N ALA A 142 -3.22 -19.50 -4.51
CA ALA A 142 -2.40 -20.70 -4.68
C ALA A 142 -3.26 -21.97 -4.66
N VAL A 143 -4.16 -22.11 -3.69
CA VAL A 143 -5.06 -23.27 -3.58
C VAL A 143 -5.97 -23.39 -4.80
N ARG A 144 -6.52 -22.28 -5.31
CA ARG A 144 -7.41 -22.30 -6.48
C ARG A 144 -6.69 -22.71 -7.76
N HIS A 145 -5.50 -22.16 -8.00
CA HIS A 145 -4.69 -22.50 -9.17
C HIS A 145 -4.16 -23.93 -9.11
N LEU A 146 -3.81 -24.43 -7.92
CA LEU A 146 -3.41 -25.84 -7.74
C LEU A 146 -4.57 -26.80 -8.00
N ARG A 147 -5.79 -26.49 -7.54
CA ARG A 147 -6.98 -27.32 -7.77
C ARG A 147 -7.34 -27.43 -9.24
N LEU A 148 -7.28 -26.33 -10.00
CA LEU A 148 -7.54 -26.35 -11.44
C LEU A 148 -6.51 -27.19 -12.19
N ARG A 149 -5.22 -27.00 -11.88
CA ARG A 149 -4.14 -27.78 -12.49
C ARG A 149 -4.24 -29.29 -12.20
N ASN A 150 -4.73 -29.67 -11.01
CA ASN A 150 -4.93 -31.07 -10.66
C ASN A 150 -6.19 -31.65 -11.31
N GLY A 151 -7.28 -30.88 -11.41
CA GLY A 151 -8.50 -31.32 -12.11
C GLY A 151 -8.36 -31.43 -13.64
N GLU A 152 -7.35 -30.81 -14.24
CA GLU A 152 -6.98 -31.02 -15.66
C GLU A 152 -6.15 -32.31 -15.88
N ARG A 153 -5.68 -32.97 -14.81
CA ARG A 153 -4.85 -34.19 -14.89
C ARG A 153 -5.63 -35.50 -14.69
N ASP A 154 -6.87 -35.42 -14.20
CA ASP A 154 -7.79 -36.56 -14.02
C ASP A 154 -8.76 -36.66 -15.21
#